data_AF-A0AA39KR38-F1
#
_entry.id   AF-A0AA39KR38-F1
#
_cell.length_a   1.000
_cell.length_b   1.000
_cell.length_c   1.000
_cell.angle_alpha   90.00
_cell.angle_beta   90.00
_cell.angle_gamma   90.00
#
_symmetry.space_group_name_H-M   'P 1'
#
loop_
_entity.id
_entity.type
_entity.pdbx_description
1 polymer ?
#
loop_
_entity_poly.entity_id
_entity_poly.type
_entity_poly.pdbx_seq_one_letter_code
_entity_poly.pdbx_strand_id
1 'polypeptide(L)'
;GDSKDTTREKARLVLLKIMERGSMTPQQLLDRLHPVFSHKNTKLREESLILLTTMLAEHGADEMALSAVIPSIVKLLSDPNEKVRETALNTVVNIYRHVGDRFRNDLQRKHNVPQAKWQLLVERFDQVKNEGELLPLAMSSD
;
A
#
# COMPACT_ATOMS: atom_id res chain seq x y z
N GLY A 1 12.19 2.40 -11.72
CA GLY A 1 12.80 3.59 -11.10
C GLY A 1 13.69 4.36 -12.06
N ASP A 2 13.24 4.50 -13.32
CA ASP A 2 13.89 5.33 -14.34
C ASP A 2 13.84 6.81 -13.97
N SER A 3 14.71 7.64 -14.54
CA SER A 3 14.71 9.07 -14.26
C SER A 3 13.43 9.75 -14.77
N LYS A 4 12.87 9.29 -15.90
CA LYS A 4 11.67 9.84 -16.55
C LYS A 4 10.39 9.24 -15.97
N ASP A 5 9.44 10.11 -15.67
CA ASP A 5 8.15 9.72 -15.08
C ASP A 5 7.33 8.86 -16.05
N THR A 6 7.26 9.27 -17.31
CA THR A 6 6.57 8.54 -18.38
C THR A 6 7.07 7.11 -18.54
N THR A 7 8.38 6.88 -18.43
CA THR A 7 8.95 5.52 -18.48
C THR A 7 8.47 4.67 -17.30
N ARG A 8 8.42 5.23 -16.09
CA ARG A 8 7.96 4.50 -14.90
C ARG A 8 6.46 4.19 -14.97
N GLU A 9 5.65 5.14 -15.42
CA GLU A 9 4.22 4.95 -15.64
C GLU A 9 3.94 3.85 -16.67
N LYS A 10 4.65 3.86 -17.81
CA LYS A 10 4.49 2.81 -18.83
C LYS A 10 4.97 1.45 -18.33
N ALA A 11 6.05 1.39 -17.55
CA ALA A 11 6.50 0.14 -16.93
C ALA A 11 5.44 -0.42 -15.96
N ARG A 12 4.84 0.44 -15.13
CA ARG A 12 3.74 0.08 -14.24
C ARG A 12 2.53 -0.43 -15.02
N LEU A 13 2.14 0.26 -16.08
CA LEU A 13 1.04 -0.14 -16.95
C LEU A 13 1.27 -1.52 -17.58
N VAL A 14 2.49 -1.85 -18.00
CA VAL A 14 2.81 -3.19 -18.53
C VAL A 14 2.57 -4.26 -17.47
N LEU A 15 3.01 -4.04 -16.22
CA LEU A 15 2.81 -5.01 -15.13
C LEU A 15 1.31 -5.23 -14.85
N LEU A 16 0.52 -4.16 -14.81
CA LEU A 16 -0.94 -4.24 -14.65
C LEU A 16 -1.59 -4.97 -15.83
N LYS A 17 -1.16 -4.70 -17.07
CA LYS A 17 -1.69 -5.40 -18.25
C LYS A 17 -1.33 -6.88 -18.30
N ILE A 18 -0.17 -7.29 -17.80
CA ILE A 18 0.19 -8.72 -17.69
C ILE A 18 -0.79 -9.42 -16.74
N MET A 19 -1.15 -8.77 -15.63
CA MET A 19 -2.11 -9.29 -14.66
C MET A 19 -3.53 -9.32 -15.23
N GLU A 20 -3.98 -8.26 -15.91
CA GLU A 20 -5.30 -8.18 -16.59
C GLU A 20 -5.47 -9.28 -17.65
N ARG A 21 -4.39 -9.70 -18.30
CA ARG A 21 -4.40 -10.81 -19.28
C ARG A 21 -4.38 -12.20 -18.65
N GLY A 22 -4.37 -12.30 -17.32
CA GLY A 22 -4.37 -13.57 -16.59
C GLY A 22 -3.02 -14.28 -16.56
N SER A 23 -1.95 -13.64 -17.05
CA SER A 23 -0.60 -14.24 -17.05
C SER A 23 0.04 -14.26 -15.66
N MET A 24 -0.49 -13.48 -14.72
CA MET A 24 0.00 -13.38 -13.34
C MET A 24 -1.14 -12.96 -12.42
N THR A 25 -1.24 -13.56 -11.23
CA THR A 25 -2.24 -13.17 -10.22
C THR A 25 -1.78 -11.96 -9.41
N PRO A 26 -2.70 -11.22 -8.74
CA PRO A 26 -2.33 -10.12 -7.82
C PRO A 26 -1.33 -10.57 -6.75
N GLN A 27 -1.54 -11.75 -6.14
CA GLN A 27 -0.60 -12.33 -5.19
C GLN A 27 0.80 -12.56 -5.77
N GLN A 28 0.90 -13.13 -6.97
CA GLN A 28 2.21 -13.39 -7.60
C GLN A 28 2.98 -12.09 -7.89
N LEU A 29 2.28 -11.01 -8.27
CA LEU A 29 2.90 -9.71 -8.44
C LEU A 29 3.33 -9.12 -7.09
N LEU A 30 2.49 -9.25 -6.05
CA LEU A 30 2.83 -8.81 -4.70
C LEU A 30 4.09 -9.49 -4.16
N ASP A 31 4.22 -10.81 -4.36
CA ASP A 31 5.41 -11.57 -3.95
C ASP A 31 6.68 -11.04 -4.62
N ARG A 32 6.59 -10.67 -5.91
CA ARG A 32 7.70 -10.06 -6.67
C ARG A 32 7.98 -8.62 -6.22
N LEU A 33 6.98 -7.89 -5.74
CA LEU A 33 7.14 -6.52 -5.23
C LEU A 33 7.73 -6.47 -3.83
N HIS A 34 7.53 -7.50 -3.01
CA HIS A 34 8.02 -7.53 -1.63
C HIS A 34 9.48 -7.06 -1.47
N PRO A 35 10.49 -7.60 -2.19
CA PRO A 35 11.86 -7.13 -2.03
C PRO A 35 12.06 -5.66 -2.46
N VAL A 36 11.21 -5.15 -3.36
CA VAL A 36 11.32 -3.80 -3.94
C VAL A 36 11.05 -2.71 -2.90
N PHE A 37 10.23 -2.98 -1.89
CA PHE A 37 9.99 -2.04 -0.77
C PHE A 37 11.28 -1.68 -0.02
N SER A 38 12.31 -2.52 -0.05
CA SER A 38 13.62 -2.25 0.58
C SER A 38 14.72 -1.83 -0.41
N HIS A 39 14.38 -1.58 -1.67
CA HIS A 39 15.37 -1.38 -2.73
C HIS A 39 16.14 -0.06 -2.56
N LYS A 40 17.46 -0.06 -2.87
CA LYS A 40 18.32 1.13 -2.72
C LYS A 40 17.85 2.36 -3.53
N ASN A 41 17.26 2.12 -4.70
CA ASN A 41 16.70 3.18 -5.55
C ASN A 41 15.36 3.67 -4.98
N THR A 42 15.33 4.91 -4.51
CA THR A 42 14.16 5.61 -3.96
C THR A 42 12.95 5.58 -4.89
N LYS A 43 13.15 5.79 -6.20
CA LYS A 43 12.04 5.75 -7.18
C LYS A 43 11.44 4.36 -7.31
N LEU A 44 12.20 3.29 -7.06
CA LEU A 44 11.63 1.94 -7.07
C LEU A 44 10.77 1.69 -5.83
N ARG A 45 11.19 2.17 -4.65
CA ARG A 45 10.38 2.08 -3.43
C ARG A 45 9.06 2.85 -3.58
N GLU A 46 9.13 4.08 -4.07
CA GLU A 46 7.95 4.90 -4.37
C GLU A 46 7.00 4.19 -5.36
N GLU A 47 7.50 3.77 -6.53
CA GLU A 47 6.68 3.14 -7.56
C GLU A 47 6.07 1.80 -7.11
N SER A 48 6.75 1.07 -6.22
CA SER A 48 6.19 -0.17 -5.65
C SER A 48 4.97 0.07 -4.77
N LEU A 49 4.96 1.18 -4.01
CA LEU A 49 3.81 1.61 -3.21
C LEU A 49 2.64 2.09 -4.09
N ILE A 50 2.96 2.84 -5.15
CA ILE A 50 1.97 3.28 -6.14
C ILE A 50 1.33 2.07 -6.81
N LEU A 51 2.14 1.12 -7.29
CA LEU A 51 1.64 -0.10 -7.92
C LEU A 51 0.78 -0.92 -6.96
N LEU A 52 1.19 -1.11 -5.71
CA LEU A 52 0.35 -1.79 -4.70
C LEU A 52 -0.99 -1.09 -4.51
N THR A 53 -1.00 0.24 -4.42
CA THR A 53 -2.24 1.02 -4.29
C THR A 53 -3.16 0.82 -5.49
N THR A 54 -2.61 0.78 -6.72
CA THR A 54 -3.39 0.48 -7.92
C THR A 54 -3.92 -0.95 -7.92
N MET A 55 -3.12 -1.93 -7.52
CA MET A 55 -3.55 -3.33 -7.41
C MET A 55 -4.71 -3.50 -6.42
N LEU A 56 -4.64 -2.81 -5.27
CA LEU A 56 -5.72 -2.81 -4.28
C LEU A 56 -7.02 -2.25 -4.86
N ALA A 57 -6.94 -1.13 -5.59
CA ALA A 57 -8.09 -0.50 -6.21
C ALA A 57 -8.73 -1.37 -7.30
N GLU A 58 -7.93 -2.09 -8.09
CA GLU A 58 -8.41 -2.92 -9.22
C GLU A 58 -8.90 -4.31 -8.80
N HIS A 59 -8.30 -4.91 -7.76
CA HIS A 59 -8.53 -6.32 -7.41
C HIS A 59 -9.08 -6.55 -6.00
N GLY A 60 -9.07 -5.55 -5.12
CA GLY A 60 -9.39 -5.74 -3.72
C GLY A 60 -8.23 -6.30 -2.90
N ALA A 61 -8.39 -6.27 -1.57
CA ALA A 61 -7.37 -6.72 -0.62
C ALA A 61 -7.43 -8.23 -0.33
N ASP A 62 -8.55 -8.88 -0.63
CA ASP A 62 -8.80 -10.31 -0.45
C ASP A 62 -8.00 -11.20 -1.42
N GLU A 63 -7.70 -10.68 -2.61
CA GLU A 63 -6.82 -11.31 -3.61
C GLU A 63 -5.32 -11.30 -3.22
N MET A 64 -4.98 -10.68 -2.08
CA MET A 64 -3.59 -10.45 -1.65
C MET A 64 -3.38 -10.69 -0.16
N ALA A 65 -2.44 -11.56 0.19
CA ALA A 65 -1.93 -11.77 1.54
C ALA A 65 -1.04 -10.61 2.01
N LEU A 66 -1.65 -9.46 2.29
CA LEU A 66 -0.95 -8.21 2.63
C LEU A 66 -0.10 -8.30 3.91
N SER A 67 -0.45 -9.20 4.84
CA SER A 67 0.21 -9.34 6.15
C SER A 67 1.73 -9.48 6.05
N ALA A 68 2.22 -10.17 5.02
CA ALA A 68 3.66 -10.37 4.79
C ALA A 68 4.39 -9.07 4.41
N VAL A 69 3.72 -8.13 3.74
CA VAL A 69 4.34 -6.88 3.25
C VAL A 69 4.10 -5.68 4.17
N ILE A 70 3.11 -5.74 5.08
CA ILE A 70 2.83 -4.65 6.03
C ILE A 70 4.08 -4.16 6.79
N PRO A 71 4.94 -5.03 7.37
CA PRO A 71 6.14 -4.55 8.07
C PRO A 71 7.06 -3.71 7.19
N SER A 72 7.19 -4.10 5.91
CA SER A 72 8.00 -3.38 4.93
C SER A 72 7.40 -2.00 4.60
N ILE A 73 6.07 -1.92 4.43
CA ILE A 73 5.36 -0.67 4.14
C ILE A 73 5.42 0.28 5.36
N VAL A 74 5.25 -0.26 6.57
CA VAL A 74 5.35 0.53 7.81
C VAL A 74 6.74 1.14 7.98
N LYS A 75 7.80 0.40 7.64
CA LYS A 75 9.17 0.94 7.64
C LYS A 75 9.31 2.13 6.69
N LEU A 76 8.62 2.12 5.54
CA LEU A 76 8.64 3.20 4.55
C LEU A 76 7.97 4.49 5.04
N LEU A 77 7.13 4.45 6.09
CA LEU A 77 6.69 5.68 6.76
C LEU A 77 7.86 6.49 7.35
N SER A 78 9.02 5.85 7.53
CA SER A 78 10.27 6.45 8.01
C SER A 78 11.36 6.52 6.95
N ASP A 79 11.01 6.42 5.66
CA ASP A 79 11.97 6.51 4.57
C ASP A 79 12.73 7.85 4.61
N PRO A 80 14.05 7.88 4.31
CA PRO A 80 14.80 9.13 4.21
C PRO A 80 14.22 10.10 3.18
N ASN A 81 13.58 9.59 2.11
CA ASN A 81 12.96 10.43 1.10
C ASN A 81 11.50 10.76 1.45
N GLU A 82 11.17 12.06 1.42
CA GLU A 82 9.85 12.57 1.76
C GLU A 82 8.72 12.00 0.91
N LYS A 83 8.91 11.95 -0.41
CA LYS A 83 7.91 11.45 -1.35
C LYS A 83 7.58 9.98 -1.10
N VAL A 84 8.58 9.17 -0.71
CA VAL A 84 8.34 7.77 -0.31
C VAL A 84 7.53 7.71 0.98
N ARG A 85 7.80 8.58 1.98
CA ARG A 85 7.01 8.63 3.22
C ARG A 85 5.56 9.00 2.97
N GLU A 86 5.31 10.01 2.14
CA GLU A 86 3.95 10.44 1.76
C GLU A 86 3.20 9.33 1.01
N THR A 87 3.87 8.69 0.05
CA THR A 87 3.29 7.58 -0.71
C THR A 87 2.99 6.39 0.21
N ALA A 88 3.86 6.11 1.19
CA ALA A 88 3.64 5.04 2.17
C ALA A 88 2.44 5.34 3.07
N LEU A 89 2.30 6.59 3.54
CA LEU A 89 1.13 7.04 4.30
C LEU A 89 -0.15 6.79 3.51
N ASN A 90 -0.19 7.24 2.25
CA ASN A 90 -1.35 7.04 1.37
C ASN A 90 -1.63 5.56 1.12
N THR A 91 -0.59 4.73 0.98
CA THR A 91 -0.75 3.28 0.78
C THR A 91 -1.38 2.61 2.01
N VAL A 92 -0.92 2.97 3.22
CA VAL A 92 -1.49 2.47 4.48
C VAL A 92 -2.95 2.89 4.64
N VAL A 93 -3.29 4.13 4.30
CA VAL A 93 -4.69 4.62 4.32
C VAL A 93 -5.55 3.88 3.29
N ASN A 94 -5.02 3.57 2.11
CA ASN A 94 -5.74 2.74 1.15
C ASN A 94 -5.98 1.33 1.66
N ILE A 95 -4.99 0.67 2.28
CA ILE A 95 -5.21 -0.64 2.91
C ILE A 95 -6.31 -0.54 3.98
N TYR A 96 -6.35 0.52 4.77
CA TYR A 96 -7.43 0.75 5.73
C TYR A 96 -8.81 0.85 5.06
N ARG A 97 -8.95 1.51 3.91
CA ARG A 97 -10.23 1.54 3.15
C ARG A 97 -10.76 0.16 2.81
N HIS A 98 -9.87 -0.79 2.49
CA HIS A 98 -10.25 -2.16 2.14
C HIS A 98 -10.49 -3.06 3.36
N VAL A 99 -9.77 -2.85 4.46
CA VAL A 99 -9.73 -3.82 5.60
C VAL A 99 -10.42 -3.30 6.87
N GLY A 100 -10.49 -1.99 7.05
CA GLY A 100 -11.16 -1.34 8.18
C GLY A 100 -10.42 -1.46 9.51
N ASP A 101 -11.17 -1.41 10.62
CA ASP A 101 -10.62 -1.30 11.97
C ASP A 101 -9.81 -2.53 12.42
N ARG A 102 -10.01 -3.69 11.77
CA ARG A 102 -9.11 -4.85 11.95
C ARG A 102 -7.67 -4.51 11.59
N PHE A 103 -7.45 -3.79 10.49
CA PHE A 103 -6.12 -3.35 10.08
C PHE A 103 -5.56 -2.29 11.03
N ARG A 104 -6.37 -1.32 11.46
CA ARG A 104 -5.97 -0.32 12.47
C ARG A 104 -5.47 -1.00 13.75
N ASN A 105 -6.23 -1.96 14.27
CA ASN A 105 -5.86 -2.70 15.49
C ASN A 105 -4.59 -3.55 15.31
N ASP A 106 -4.43 -4.20 14.15
CA ASP A 106 -3.23 -4.97 13.83
C ASP A 106 -1.99 -4.05 13.77
N LEU A 107 -2.13 -2.91 13.11
CA LEU A 107 -1.08 -1.91 12.94
C LEU A 107 -0.58 -1.38 14.29
N GLN A 108 -1.50 -1.07 15.20
CA GLN A 108 -1.17 -0.59 16.54
C GLN A 108 -0.44 -1.65 17.39
N ARG A 109 -0.89 -2.90 17.33
CA ARG A 109 -0.42 -3.97 18.21
C ARG A 109 0.86 -4.64 17.74
N LYS A 110 1.07 -4.76 16.42
CA LYS A 110 2.11 -5.64 15.86
C LYS A 110 3.27 -4.92 15.16
N HIS A 111 3.09 -3.69 14.68
CA HIS A 111 4.03 -3.10 13.72
C HIS A 111 4.85 -1.90 14.24
N ASN A 112 4.78 -1.61 15.54
CA ASN A 112 5.58 -0.59 16.24
C ASN A 112 5.73 0.75 15.47
N VAL A 113 4.62 1.33 15.05
CA VAL A 113 4.60 2.63 14.36
C VAL A 113 4.99 3.75 15.33
N PRO A 114 5.95 4.64 14.99
CA PRO A 114 6.29 5.77 15.85
C PRO A 114 5.07 6.65 16.17
N GLN A 115 4.94 7.09 17.43
CA GLN A 115 3.73 7.75 17.95
C GLN A 115 3.24 8.93 17.10
N ALA A 116 4.14 9.80 16.63
CA ALA A 116 3.75 10.94 15.79
C ALA A 116 3.12 10.52 14.45
N LYS A 117 3.60 9.41 13.87
CA LYS A 117 3.07 8.87 12.61
C LYS A 117 1.78 8.10 12.83
N TRP A 118 1.68 7.43 13.98
CA TRP A 118 0.45 6.79 14.42
C TRP A 118 -0.69 7.79 14.56
N GLN A 119 -0.44 8.95 15.18
CA GLN A 119 -1.44 10.02 15.31
C GLN A 119 -1.94 10.50 13.94
N LEU A 120 -1.02 10.76 13.00
CA LEU A 120 -1.38 11.15 11.64
C LEU A 120 -2.20 10.07 10.91
N LEU A 121 -1.82 8.79 11.05
CA LEU A 121 -2.56 7.69 10.45
C LEU A 121 -3.98 7.57 11.01
N VAL A 122 -4.12 7.69 12.34
CA VAL A 122 -5.43 7.65 13.00
C VAL A 122 -6.31 8.80 12.51
N GLU A 123 -5.79 10.02 12.41
CA GLU A 123 -6.53 11.15 11.87
C GLU A 123 -7.02 10.86 10.44
N ARG A 124 -6.17 10.31 9.57
CA ARG A 124 -6.56 9.93 8.21
C ARG A 124 -7.55 8.77 8.15
N PHE A 125 -7.44 7.79 9.04
CA PHE A 125 -8.40 6.69 9.14
C PHE A 125 -9.78 7.20 9.57
N ASP A 126 -9.82 8.07 10.57
CA ASP A 126 -11.07 8.65 11.06
C ASP A 126 -11.72 9.54 9.98
N GLN A 127 -10.93 10.30 9.20
CA GLN A 127 -11.42 11.03 8.02
C GLN A 127 -12.08 10.08 7.00
N VAL A 128 -11.38 9.03 6.57
CA VAL A 128 -11.91 8.00 5.66
C VAL A 128 -13.20 7.38 6.17
N LYS A 129 -13.28 7.08 7.48
CA LYS A 129 -14.47 6.50 8.10
C LYS A 129 -15.64 7.50 8.10
N ASN A 130 -15.38 8.77 8.44
CA ASN A 130 -16.39 9.83 8.50
C ASN A 130 -16.93 10.22 7.11
N GLU A 131 -16.09 10.15 6.08
CA GLU A 131 -16.47 10.41 4.69
C GLU A 131 -17.20 9.21 4.05
N GLY A 132 -17.30 8.08 4.74
CA GLY A 132 -17.95 6.87 4.22
C GLY A 132 -17.16 6.19 3.10
N GLU A 133 -15.83 6.38 3.06
CA GLU A 133 -14.95 5.83 2.03
C GLU A 133 -14.52 4.37 2.30
N LEU A 134 -15.01 3.75 3.39
CA LEU A 134 -14.76 2.34 3.67
C LEU A 134 -15.48 1.46 2.65
N LEU A 135 -14.79 0.44 2.16
CA LEU A 135 -15.36 -0.53 1.23
C LEU A 135 -16.22 -1.57 1.97
N PRO A 136 -17.17 -2.24 1.29
CA PRO A 136 -18.13 -3.13 1.95
C PRO A 136 -17.52 -4.18 2.88
N LEU A 137 -16.38 -4.78 2.48
CA LEU A 137 -15.66 -5.77 3.29
C LEU A 137 -15.04 -5.19 4.58
N ALA A 138 -14.72 -3.89 4.58
CA ALA A 138 -14.21 -3.18 5.76
C ALA A 138 -15.33 -2.91 6.75
N MET A 139 -16.54 -2.58 6.27
CA MET A 139 -17.71 -2.23 7.10
C MET A 139 -18.29 -3.42 7.85
N SER A 140 -18.19 -4.64 7.31
CA SER A 140 -18.72 -5.86 7.95
C SER A 140 -17.84 -6.41 9.08
N SER A 141 -16.94 -5.59 9.63
CA SER A 141 -15.86 -6.00 10.54
C SER A 141 -16.03 -5.52 11.97
N ASP A 142 -17.12 -4.80 12.26
CA ASP A 142 -17.50 -4.30 13.58
C ASP A 142 -18.01 -5.42 14.51
#